data_AF-A0A5M3YQD0-F1
#
_entry.id   AF-A0A5M3YQD0-F1
#
_cell.length_a   1.000
_cell.length_b   1.000
_cell.length_c   1.000
_cell.angle_alpha   90.00
_cell.angle_beta   90.00
_cell.angle_gamma   90.00
#
_symmetry.space_group_name_H-M   'P 1'
#
loop_
_entity.id
_entity.type
_entity.pdbx_description
1 polymer ?
#
loop_
_entity_poly.entity_id
_entity_poly.type
_entity_poly.pdbx_seq_one_letter_code
_entity_poly.pdbx_strand_id
1 'polypeptide(L)'
;MRLSVRIASATLLILAIVLIKRHLDGLQDDARVQSAFWHWDFFKNPQSASPDPSNHPNPDILNQSALDEPPERPPPTYETTPIIVPNDRVIVIAKLASEDTSWVSNDLAEWRNVIYTVDDTNAPRHTPKNKGRESLAYLQYIVEHYHDLPATIVFVHSHKDGWPAAWHTDTLDYSNVQSIRSLQTDFVQRNGYANLRCQETPGCPDEIRPFRDPRPSKASEKAYAQAWEELFNNTDVPEVIGVPCCSQFAVSRDQVLKRPLDDYERYYNWVLTNKLSDDVTAHIMEYTWHIIFGMDPVYCPDAFQCYQDVYGDQYFW
;
A
#
# COMPACT_ATOMS: atom_id res chain seq x y z
N MET A 1 -18.72 -36.33 -44.94
CA MET A 1 -18.81 -35.90 -43.52
C MET A 1 -17.49 -35.77 -42.77
N ARG A 2 -16.37 -36.40 -43.18
CA ARG A 2 -15.11 -36.36 -42.40
C ARG A 2 -14.10 -35.27 -42.77
N LEU A 3 -14.22 -34.65 -43.96
CA LEU A 3 -13.30 -33.60 -44.41
C LEU A 3 -13.68 -32.22 -43.87
N SER A 4 -14.97 -31.90 -43.84
CA SER A 4 -15.51 -30.63 -43.36
C SER A 4 -15.23 -30.39 -41.86
N VAL A 5 -15.32 -31.44 -41.05
CA VAL A 5 -15.01 -31.39 -39.61
C VAL A 5 -13.51 -31.15 -39.38
N ARG A 6 -12.64 -31.78 -40.17
CA ARG A 6 -11.19 -31.60 -40.06
C ARG A 6 -10.73 -30.20 -40.46
N ILE A 7 -11.36 -29.62 -41.48
CA ILE A 7 -11.08 -28.24 -41.90
C ILE A 7 -11.55 -27.26 -40.82
N ALA A 8 -12.76 -27.43 -40.27
CA ALA A 8 -13.27 -26.57 -39.21
C ALA A 8 -12.41 -26.61 -37.93
N SER A 9 -11.94 -27.81 -37.53
CA SER A 9 -11.03 -27.95 -36.39
C SER A 9 -9.68 -27.28 -36.64
N ALA A 10 -9.13 -27.38 -37.85
CA ALA A 10 -7.88 -26.70 -38.21
C ALA A 10 -8.04 -25.17 -38.19
N THR A 11 -9.16 -24.64 -38.69
CA THR A 11 -9.43 -23.20 -38.67
C THR A 11 -9.56 -22.66 -37.24
N LEU A 12 -10.24 -23.38 -36.34
CA LEU A 12 -10.36 -23.00 -34.93
C LEU A 12 -9.01 -23.03 -34.22
N LEU A 13 -8.16 -24.02 -34.50
CA LEU A 13 -6.83 -24.11 -33.91
C LEU A 13 -5.93 -22.96 -34.35
N ILE A 14 -5.98 -22.60 -35.64
CA ILE A 14 -5.23 -21.46 -36.19
C ILE A 14 -5.73 -20.16 -35.57
N LEU A 15 -7.04 -19.98 -35.42
CA LEU A 15 -7.61 -18.79 -34.78
C LEU A 15 -7.19 -18.69 -33.30
N ALA A 16 -7.19 -19.80 -32.56
CA ALA A 16 -6.72 -19.83 -31.18
C ALA A 16 -5.24 -19.47 -31.07
N ILE A 17 -4.38 -20.00 -31.97
CA ILE A 17 -2.95 -19.67 -32.00
C ILE A 17 -2.74 -18.19 -32.33
N VAL A 18 -3.51 -17.62 -33.27
CA VAL A 18 -3.43 -16.18 -33.60
C VAL A 18 -3.89 -15.31 -32.43
N LEU A 19 -4.94 -15.70 -31.70
CA LEU A 19 -5.43 -14.96 -30.54
C LEU A 19 -4.47 -15.05 -29.34
N ILE A 20 -3.89 -16.22 -29.09
CA ILE A 20 -2.86 -16.43 -28.05
C ILE A 20 -1.60 -15.64 -28.40
N LYS A 21 -1.16 -15.68 -29.66
CA LYS A 21 -0.01 -14.90 -30.11
C LYS A 21 -0.28 -13.40 -30.00
N ARG A 22 -1.46 -12.91 -30.37
CA ARG A 22 -1.84 -11.49 -30.20
C ARG A 22 -1.90 -11.09 -28.72
N HIS A 23 -2.32 -11.99 -27.83
CA HIS A 23 -2.29 -11.76 -26.39
C HIS A 23 -0.86 -11.71 -25.86
N LEU A 24 0.01 -12.62 -26.30
CA LEU A 24 1.43 -12.65 -25.91
C LEU A 24 2.21 -11.45 -26.46
N ASP A 25 1.98 -11.06 -27.72
CA ASP A 25 2.58 -9.88 -28.34
C ASP A 25 2.09 -8.60 -27.63
N GLY A 26 0.83 -8.56 -27.18
CA GLY A 26 0.30 -7.47 -26.34
C GLY A 26 0.91 -7.39 -24.94
N LEU A 27 1.44 -8.50 -24.40
CA LEU A 27 2.22 -8.52 -23.15
C LEU A 27 3.70 -8.16 -23.37
N GLN A 28 4.17 -8.16 -24.63
CA GLN A 28 5.58 -8.02 -24.98
C GLN A 28 5.92 -6.64 -25.57
N ASP A 29 4.93 -5.92 -26.12
CA ASP A 29 5.08 -4.53 -26.57
C ASP A 29 5.22 -3.52 -25.42
N ASP A 30 4.85 -3.87 -24.18
CA ASP A 30 5.07 -3.06 -22.97
C ASP A 30 6.56 -2.96 -22.56
N ALA A 31 7.46 -3.73 -23.20
CA ALA A 31 8.87 -3.85 -22.82
C ALA A 31 9.83 -2.91 -23.57
N ARG A 32 9.34 -1.92 -24.33
CA ARG A 32 10.21 -0.96 -25.04
C ARG A 32 9.89 0.49 -24.70
N VAL A 33 10.76 1.12 -23.91
CA VAL A 33 11.63 2.24 -24.34
C VAL A 33 12.28 2.95 -23.13
N GLN A 34 13.61 3.04 -23.23
CA GLN A 34 14.58 4.07 -22.79
C GLN A 34 14.58 4.58 -21.34
N SER A 35 15.63 4.14 -20.64
CA SER A 35 16.19 4.74 -19.42
C SER A 35 16.82 6.11 -19.71
N ALA A 36 16.27 7.18 -19.13
CA ALA A 36 16.99 8.42 -18.87
C ALA A 36 17.20 8.56 -17.36
N PHE A 37 18.47 8.67 -16.97
CA PHE A 37 18.93 8.84 -15.60
C PHE A 37 18.48 10.19 -15.06
N TRP A 38 17.75 10.21 -13.95
CA TRP A 38 17.42 11.43 -13.20
C TRP A 38 17.90 11.32 -11.76
N HIS A 39 18.64 12.35 -11.34
CA HIS A 39 19.10 12.58 -9.98
C HIS A 39 18.03 13.40 -9.25
N TRP A 40 17.60 12.97 -8.07
CA TRP A 40 16.47 13.57 -7.34
C TRP A 40 16.95 14.37 -6.13
N ASP A 41 16.92 15.70 -6.25
CA ASP A 41 16.94 16.66 -5.14
C ASP A 41 15.56 17.32 -5.04
N PHE A 42 14.62 16.70 -4.30
CA PHE A 42 13.27 17.25 -4.10
C PHE A 42 12.77 17.07 -2.65
N PHE A 43 13.61 17.37 -1.66
CA PHE A 43 13.14 17.61 -0.29
C PHE A 43 13.91 18.77 0.36
N LYS A 44 13.57 20.01 -0.03
CA LYS A 44 13.84 21.19 0.80
C LYS A 44 12.63 22.10 0.77
N ASN A 45 11.93 22.12 1.91
CA ASN A 45 10.80 23.02 2.15
C ASN A 45 11.30 24.48 2.22
N PRO A 46 10.54 25.48 1.70
CA PRO A 46 10.98 26.86 1.68
C PRO A 46 10.93 27.52 3.06
N GLN A 47 11.86 28.45 3.24
CA GLN A 47 12.14 29.28 4.41
C GLN A 47 10.90 29.99 4.98
N SER A 48 10.74 29.92 6.31
CA SER A 48 9.92 30.85 7.08
C SER A 48 10.66 32.19 7.22
N ALA A 49 10.08 33.25 6.66
CA ALA A 49 10.56 34.62 6.78
C ALA A 49 10.28 35.20 8.18
N SER A 50 11.31 35.79 8.78
CA SER A 50 11.22 36.64 9.98
C SER A 50 10.52 37.98 9.69
N PRO A 51 9.96 38.62 10.72
CA PRO A 51 9.92 40.07 10.78
C PRO A 51 10.73 40.60 11.99
N ASP A 52 11.75 41.38 11.68
CA ASP A 52 12.36 42.38 12.57
C ASP A 52 11.40 43.59 12.67
N PRO A 53 11.20 44.16 13.87
CA PRO A 53 11.19 45.61 13.93
C PRO A 53 11.95 46.15 15.15
N SER A 54 13.17 46.61 14.90
CA SER A 54 13.86 47.59 15.71
C SER A 54 13.21 48.97 15.52
N ASN A 55 12.46 49.43 16.52
CA ASN A 55 12.17 50.85 16.70
C ASN A 55 11.85 51.14 18.18
N HIS A 56 12.83 51.69 18.91
CA HIS A 56 12.62 52.36 20.18
C HIS A 56 12.44 53.86 19.93
N PRO A 57 11.49 54.51 20.64
CA PRO A 57 11.86 55.73 21.34
C PRO A 57 11.41 55.74 22.81
N ASN A 58 12.40 56.09 23.64
CA ASN A 58 12.47 56.74 24.96
C ASN A 58 11.23 56.76 25.92
N PRO A 59 11.45 56.50 27.23
CA PRO A 59 10.42 56.59 28.27
C PRO A 59 10.29 58.01 28.86
N ASP A 60 9.24 58.19 29.67
CA ASP A 60 8.91 59.32 30.54
C ASP A 60 8.19 60.51 29.91
N ILE A 61 6.84 60.56 30.08
CA ILE A 61 6.12 61.62 30.83
C ILE A 61 4.81 61.04 31.40
N LEU A 62 4.64 61.18 32.72
CA LEU A 62 3.46 60.92 33.55
C LEU A 62 2.22 61.73 33.12
N ASN A 63 1.02 61.15 33.12
CA ASN A 63 -0.03 61.48 34.11
C ASN A 63 -1.37 60.75 33.88
N GLN A 64 -1.83 60.12 34.97
CA GLN A 64 -3.18 60.17 35.54
C GLN A 64 -4.38 60.31 34.59
N SER A 65 -5.14 59.22 34.46
CA SER A 65 -6.60 59.25 34.55
C SER A 65 -7.14 57.84 34.84
N ALA A 66 -7.34 57.55 36.12
CA ALA A 66 -8.22 56.47 36.56
C ALA A 66 -9.65 56.86 36.18
N LEU A 67 -10.24 56.17 35.21
CA LEU A 67 -11.65 56.23 34.87
C LEU A 67 -12.16 54.81 34.62
N ASP A 68 -12.97 54.34 35.56
CA ASP A 68 -13.98 53.28 35.48
C ASP A 68 -13.66 52.05 34.62
N GLU A 69 -13.10 51.03 35.28
CA GLU A 69 -13.02 49.68 34.72
C GLU A 69 -14.43 49.06 34.64
N PRO A 70 -14.89 48.62 33.45
CA PRO A 70 -16.21 48.01 33.31
C PRO A 70 -16.23 46.63 33.98
N PRO A 71 -17.39 46.15 34.48
CA PRO A 71 -17.46 44.91 35.24
C PRO A 71 -16.87 43.74 34.45
N GLU A 72 -15.96 43.02 35.12
CA GLU A 72 -15.29 41.82 34.61
C GLU A 72 -16.34 40.86 34.03
N ARG A 73 -16.32 40.68 32.70
CA ARG A 73 -17.13 39.66 32.06
C ARG A 73 -16.61 38.30 32.51
N PRO A 74 -17.49 37.38 32.97
CA PRO A 74 -17.05 36.03 33.28
C PRO A 74 -16.33 35.44 32.06
N PRO A 75 -15.21 34.71 32.28
CA PRO A 75 -14.45 34.13 31.17
C PRO A 75 -15.39 33.28 30.32
N PRO A 76 -15.29 33.36 28.99
CA PRO A 76 -16.16 32.58 28.12
C PRO A 76 -15.99 31.11 28.48
N THR A 77 -17.09 30.45 28.81
CA THR A 77 -17.12 29.00 28.97
C THR A 77 -16.86 28.38 27.60
N TYR A 78 -15.64 27.92 27.39
CA TYR A 78 -15.28 27.14 26.21
C TYR A 78 -15.88 25.75 26.38
N GLU A 79 -16.72 25.35 25.43
CA GLU A 79 -17.12 23.96 25.30
C GLU A 79 -15.85 23.14 24.98
N THR A 80 -15.42 22.28 25.92
CA THR A 80 -14.27 21.39 25.74
C THR A 80 -14.67 20.10 25.04
N THR A 81 -15.64 20.17 24.12
CA THR A 81 -15.96 19.05 23.25
C THR A 81 -14.68 18.76 22.46
N PRO A 82 -14.05 17.59 22.62
CA PRO A 82 -12.86 17.28 21.86
C PRO A 82 -13.18 17.45 20.38
N ILE A 83 -12.35 18.20 19.66
CA ILE A 83 -12.37 18.20 18.21
C ILE A 83 -12.02 16.76 17.83
N ILE A 84 -13.04 15.95 17.54
CA ILE A 84 -12.85 14.66 16.90
C ILE A 84 -12.25 15.01 15.55
N VAL A 85 -10.94 14.81 15.39
CA VAL A 85 -10.30 14.95 14.09
C VAL A 85 -10.95 13.88 13.21
N PRO A 86 -11.82 14.25 12.26
CA PRO A 86 -12.45 13.27 11.41
C PRO A 86 -11.36 12.86 10.42
N ASN A 87 -10.82 11.66 10.60
CA ASN A 87 -9.91 10.90 9.72
C ASN A 87 -8.56 10.47 10.34
N ASP A 88 -8.64 9.70 11.42
CA ASP A 88 -7.51 8.92 11.95
C ASP A 88 -7.14 7.71 11.08
N ARG A 89 -7.77 7.54 9.91
CA ARG A 89 -7.60 6.38 9.02
C ARG A 89 -7.52 6.75 7.55
N VAL A 90 -6.88 5.90 6.75
CA VAL A 90 -6.74 6.07 5.30
C VAL A 90 -6.74 4.73 4.58
N ILE A 91 -7.26 4.74 3.35
CA ILE A 91 -7.17 3.66 2.37
C ILE A 91 -6.19 4.11 1.28
N VAL A 92 -5.23 3.27 0.95
CA VAL A 92 -4.20 3.51 -0.07
C VAL A 92 -4.37 2.49 -1.18
N ILE A 93 -4.48 2.97 -2.42
CA ILE A 93 -4.72 2.13 -3.60
C ILE A 93 -3.74 2.51 -4.70
N ALA A 94 -3.19 1.49 -5.36
CA ALA A 94 -2.62 1.62 -6.69
C ALA A 94 -3.66 1.16 -7.71
N LYS A 95 -3.83 1.93 -8.78
CA LYS A 95 -4.74 1.60 -9.88
C LYS A 95 -4.09 1.83 -11.23
N LEU A 96 -4.57 1.11 -12.23
CA LEU A 96 -4.41 1.49 -13.63
C LEU A 96 -5.38 2.62 -13.98
N ALA A 97 -5.04 3.44 -14.98
CA ALA A 97 -5.89 4.54 -15.45
C ALA A 97 -7.28 4.05 -15.88
N SER A 98 -7.36 2.81 -16.38
CA SER A 98 -8.59 2.13 -16.83
C SER A 98 -9.47 1.60 -15.69
N GLU A 99 -8.95 1.46 -14.47
CA GLU A 99 -9.68 0.88 -13.34
C GLU A 99 -10.53 1.93 -12.62
N ASP A 100 -11.75 1.55 -12.23
CA ASP A 100 -12.65 2.41 -11.47
C ASP A 100 -12.44 2.23 -9.97
N THR A 101 -12.10 3.33 -9.30
CA THR A 101 -11.94 3.41 -7.84
C THR A 101 -12.88 4.45 -7.22
N SER A 102 -13.90 4.90 -7.96
CA SER A 102 -14.90 5.86 -7.45
C SER A 102 -15.69 5.31 -6.25
N TRP A 103 -15.81 3.99 -6.16
CA TRP A 103 -16.45 3.26 -5.06
C TRP A 103 -15.85 3.59 -3.70
N VAL A 104 -14.55 3.91 -3.60
CA VAL A 104 -13.91 4.20 -2.30
C VAL A 104 -14.56 5.41 -1.65
N SER A 105 -14.73 6.50 -2.42
CA SER A 105 -15.38 7.71 -1.92
C SER A 105 -16.90 7.56 -1.76
N ASN A 106 -17.54 6.67 -2.54
CA ASN A 106 -18.99 6.47 -2.49
C ASN A 106 -19.42 5.56 -1.33
N ASP A 107 -18.66 4.49 -1.07
CA ASP A 107 -19.03 3.43 -0.14
C ASP A 107 -18.21 3.48 1.17
N LEU A 108 -17.04 4.12 1.19
CA LEU A 108 -16.15 4.21 2.36
C LEU A 108 -15.78 5.67 2.66
N ALA A 109 -16.76 6.58 2.58
CA ALA A 109 -16.57 8.02 2.78
C ALA A 109 -16.05 8.40 4.18
N GLU A 110 -16.17 7.49 5.15
CA GLU A 110 -15.62 7.60 6.50
C GLU A 110 -14.09 7.37 6.56
N TRP A 111 -13.48 6.91 5.47
CA TRP A 111 -12.03 6.77 5.32
C TRP A 111 -11.49 7.84 4.39
N ARG A 112 -10.34 8.44 4.73
CA ARG A 112 -9.54 9.13 3.69
C ARG A 112 -9.13 8.11 2.65
N ASN A 113 -9.00 8.56 1.41
CA ASN A 113 -8.40 7.74 0.37
C ASN A 113 -7.24 8.47 -0.30
N VAL A 114 -6.24 7.69 -0.64
CA VAL A 114 -5.06 8.10 -1.39
C VAL A 114 -4.88 7.08 -2.52
N ILE A 115 -5.06 7.53 -3.75
CA ILE A 115 -5.11 6.65 -4.91
C ILE A 115 -4.06 7.10 -5.93
N TYR A 116 -3.08 6.23 -6.21
CA TYR A 116 -2.03 6.46 -7.21
C TYR A 116 -2.41 5.77 -8.52
N THR A 117 -2.36 6.51 -9.63
CA THR A 117 -2.41 5.91 -10.97
C THR A 117 -1.00 5.50 -11.37
N VAL A 118 -0.75 4.21 -11.61
CA VAL A 118 0.63 3.68 -11.78
C VAL A 118 1.14 3.72 -13.22
N ASP A 119 0.23 3.83 -14.19
CA ASP A 119 0.49 3.76 -15.64
C ASP A 119 0.22 5.06 -16.39
N ASP A 120 -0.07 6.16 -15.68
CA ASP A 120 -0.25 7.50 -16.27
C ASP A 120 0.45 8.57 -15.42
N THR A 121 1.60 9.06 -15.92
CA THR A 121 2.40 10.10 -15.26
C THR A 121 1.79 11.50 -15.35
N ASN A 122 0.64 11.66 -16.04
CA ASN A 122 -0.09 12.93 -16.07
C ASN A 122 -1.27 12.94 -15.07
N ALA A 123 -1.58 11.80 -14.44
CA ALA A 123 -2.62 11.75 -13.42
C ALA A 123 -2.23 12.63 -12.22
N PRO A 124 -3.18 13.25 -11.48
CA PRO A 124 -2.85 14.15 -10.38
C PRO A 124 -1.99 13.53 -9.27
N ARG A 125 -2.13 12.23 -9.04
CA ARG A 125 -1.32 11.44 -8.13
C ARG A 125 -0.90 10.17 -8.86
N HIS A 126 0.40 9.99 -9.04
CA HIS A 126 0.96 8.93 -9.87
C HIS A 126 2.30 8.44 -9.34
N THR A 127 2.72 7.25 -9.76
CA THR A 127 4.10 6.80 -9.59
C THR A 127 4.96 7.32 -10.75
N PRO A 128 6.30 7.39 -10.61
CA PRO A 128 7.17 7.83 -11.71
C PRO A 128 7.20 6.87 -12.91
N LYS A 129 6.80 5.60 -12.71
CA LYS A 129 6.57 4.60 -13.76
C LYS A 129 5.74 3.44 -13.20
N ASN A 130 5.18 2.63 -14.09
CA ASN A 130 4.54 1.37 -13.73
C ASN A 130 5.64 0.33 -13.42
N LYS A 131 5.86 0.03 -12.14
CA LYS A 131 6.88 -0.92 -11.68
C LYS A 131 6.48 -1.57 -10.37
N GLY A 132 6.49 -2.91 -10.35
CA GLY A 132 6.23 -3.68 -9.12
C GLY A 132 4.78 -3.66 -8.67
N ARG A 133 3.85 -3.43 -9.62
CA ARG A 133 2.40 -3.37 -9.39
C ARG A 133 2.06 -2.34 -8.30
N GLU A 134 1.35 -2.74 -7.26
CA GLU A 134 0.96 -1.88 -6.14
C GLU A 134 2.12 -1.46 -5.23
N SER A 135 3.23 -2.20 -5.27
CA SER A 135 4.31 -2.07 -4.28
C SER A 135 4.95 -0.69 -4.30
N LEU A 136 5.19 -0.13 -5.49
CA LEU A 136 5.83 1.18 -5.61
C LEU A 136 4.93 2.28 -5.06
N ALA A 137 3.63 2.24 -5.33
CA ALA A 137 2.67 3.21 -4.83
C ALA A 137 2.51 3.13 -3.30
N TYR A 138 2.48 1.91 -2.74
CA TYR A 138 2.37 1.72 -1.30
C TYR A 138 3.60 2.26 -0.56
N LEU A 139 4.80 1.99 -1.09
CA LEU A 139 6.04 2.57 -0.55
C LEU A 139 6.09 4.09 -0.72
N GLN A 140 5.66 4.60 -1.88
CA GLN A 140 5.59 6.03 -2.13
C GLN A 140 4.70 6.74 -1.10
N TYR A 141 3.52 6.18 -0.79
CA TYR A 141 2.66 6.69 0.26
C TYR A 141 3.38 6.78 1.60
N ILE A 142 4.03 5.68 2.01
CA ILE A 142 4.72 5.62 3.31
C ILE A 142 5.83 6.69 3.37
N VAL A 143 6.63 6.82 2.32
CA VAL A 143 7.73 7.79 2.25
C VAL A 143 7.21 9.23 2.27
N GLU A 144 6.20 9.55 1.46
CA GLU A 144 5.62 10.91 1.37
C GLU A 144 4.94 11.36 2.67
N HIS A 145 4.39 10.41 3.43
CA HIS A 145 3.56 10.68 4.60
C HIS A 145 4.17 10.22 5.92
N TYR A 146 5.44 9.80 5.94
CA TYR A 146 6.07 9.16 7.11
C TYR A 146 5.93 9.98 8.41
N HIS A 147 5.97 11.31 8.30
CA HIS A 147 5.88 12.22 9.44
C HIS A 147 4.45 12.69 9.78
N ASP A 148 3.43 12.28 9.02
CA ASP A 148 2.03 12.69 9.20
C ASP A 148 1.01 11.54 9.04
N LEU A 149 1.45 10.30 9.29
CA LEU A 149 0.63 9.09 9.14
C LEU A 149 -0.65 9.10 10.02
N PRO A 150 -1.81 8.65 9.48
CA PRO A 150 -3.00 8.33 10.27
C PRO A 150 -2.74 7.18 11.26
N ALA A 151 -3.59 7.02 12.27
CA ALA A 151 -3.49 5.90 13.21
C ALA A 151 -3.58 4.53 12.51
N THR A 152 -4.47 4.38 11.51
CA THR A 152 -4.62 3.15 10.72
C THR A 152 -4.45 3.43 9.22
N ILE A 153 -3.66 2.61 8.54
CA ILE A 153 -3.48 2.65 7.09
C ILE A 153 -3.92 1.29 6.52
N VAL A 154 -4.75 1.31 5.50
CA VAL A 154 -5.24 0.11 4.80
C VAL A 154 -4.78 0.16 3.36
N PHE A 155 -4.03 -0.85 2.94
CA PHE A 155 -3.56 -1.03 1.56
C PHE A 155 -4.41 -2.11 0.91
N VAL A 156 -5.10 -1.77 -0.18
CA VAL A 156 -5.98 -2.69 -0.93
C VAL A 156 -5.85 -2.50 -2.43
N HIS A 157 -6.28 -3.51 -3.18
CA HIS A 157 -6.37 -3.43 -4.63
C HIS A 157 -7.54 -2.54 -5.08
N SER A 158 -7.50 -2.12 -6.35
CA SER A 158 -8.46 -1.20 -6.95
C SER A 158 -9.87 -1.78 -7.15
N HIS A 159 -10.00 -3.10 -7.20
CA HIS A 159 -11.26 -3.79 -7.45
C HIS A 159 -12.21 -3.68 -6.25
N LYS A 160 -13.45 -3.26 -6.50
CA LYS A 160 -14.49 -3.15 -5.47
C LYS A 160 -14.93 -4.52 -4.94
N ASP A 161 -15.37 -5.39 -5.84
CA ASP A 161 -16.01 -6.67 -5.54
C ASP A 161 -16.01 -7.63 -6.76
N GLY A 162 -16.48 -8.86 -6.53
CA GLY A 162 -16.85 -9.82 -7.56
C GLY A 162 -15.71 -10.72 -8.08
N TRP A 163 -16.09 -11.93 -8.53
CA TRP A 163 -15.20 -12.85 -9.23
C TRP A 163 -15.22 -12.60 -10.76
N PRO A 164 -14.07 -12.61 -11.46
CA PRO A 164 -12.73 -12.92 -10.95
C PRO A 164 -11.93 -11.70 -10.49
N ALA A 165 -12.46 -10.47 -10.55
CA ALA A 165 -11.67 -9.25 -10.37
C ALA A 165 -11.09 -9.11 -8.95
N ALA A 166 -11.92 -9.27 -7.92
CA ALA A 166 -11.56 -9.09 -6.51
C ALA A 166 -11.36 -10.41 -5.76
N TRP A 167 -11.08 -11.51 -6.48
CA TRP A 167 -11.00 -12.89 -5.96
C TRP A 167 -10.15 -13.08 -4.70
N HIS A 168 -9.18 -12.19 -4.49
CA HIS A 168 -8.25 -12.13 -3.37
C HIS A 168 -8.86 -11.54 -2.08
N THR A 169 -10.18 -11.30 -2.05
CA THR A 169 -10.92 -10.78 -0.90
C THR A 169 -11.85 -11.85 -0.35
N ASP A 170 -11.77 -12.13 0.96
CA ASP A 170 -12.31 -13.36 1.54
C ASP A 170 -13.83 -13.41 1.76
N THR A 171 -14.54 -12.29 1.60
CA THR A 171 -16.02 -12.21 1.72
C THR A 171 -16.75 -12.94 0.59
N LEU A 172 -18.05 -13.22 0.75
CA LEU A 172 -18.83 -14.07 -0.18
C LEU A 172 -18.90 -13.44 -1.56
N ASP A 173 -19.02 -12.12 -1.56
CA ASP A 173 -19.10 -11.28 -2.75
C ASP A 173 -17.73 -10.77 -3.22
N TYR A 174 -16.63 -11.23 -2.60
CA TYR A 174 -15.27 -10.75 -2.85
C TYR A 174 -15.11 -9.22 -2.68
N SER A 175 -15.85 -8.62 -1.75
CA SER A 175 -16.00 -7.18 -1.56
C SER A 175 -14.97 -6.56 -0.61
N ASN A 176 -14.15 -5.66 -1.14
CA ASN A 176 -13.27 -4.81 -0.35
C ASN A 176 -14.07 -3.87 0.57
N VAL A 177 -15.26 -3.43 0.15
CA VAL A 177 -16.15 -2.60 0.99
C VAL A 177 -16.58 -3.34 2.25
N GLN A 178 -17.03 -4.59 2.12
CA GLN A 178 -17.45 -5.41 3.27
C GLN A 178 -16.25 -5.72 4.19
N SER A 179 -15.09 -6.04 3.59
CA SER A 179 -13.86 -6.32 4.32
C SER A 179 -13.39 -5.12 5.15
N ILE A 180 -13.34 -3.93 4.56
CA ILE A 180 -12.86 -2.71 5.25
C ILE A 180 -13.84 -2.25 6.33
N ARG A 181 -15.16 -2.35 6.10
CA ARG A 181 -16.16 -2.00 7.11
C ARG A 181 -16.13 -2.94 8.32
N SER A 182 -15.78 -4.20 8.10
CA SER A 182 -15.71 -5.21 9.16
C SER A 182 -14.36 -5.26 9.87
N LEU A 183 -13.34 -4.58 9.33
CA LEU A 183 -11.99 -4.55 9.86
C LEU A 183 -11.97 -4.07 11.32
N GLN A 184 -11.46 -4.92 12.20
CA GLN A 184 -11.25 -4.61 13.60
C GLN A 184 -10.00 -3.74 13.78
N THR A 185 -10.16 -2.42 13.72
CA THR A 185 -9.03 -1.50 13.87
C THR A 185 -8.30 -1.66 15.20
N ASP A 186 -8.99 -2.06 16.27
CA ASP A 186 -8.36 -2.34 17.57
C ASP A 186 -7.39 -3.53 17.51
N PHE A 187 -7.67 -4.52 16.66
CA PHE A 187 -6.71 -5.59 16.40
C PHE A 187 -5.50 -5.06 15.65
N VAL A 188 -5.70 -4.25 14.60
CA VAL A 188 -4.60 -3.61 13.85
C VAL A 188 -3.71 -2.77 14.77
N GLN A 189 -4.29 -2.01 15.70
CA GLN A 189 -3.53 -1.18 16.64
C GLN A 189 -2.71 -2.03 17.63
N ARG A 190 -3.29 -3.11 18.17
CA ARG A 190 -2.59 -3.99 19.13
C ARG A 190 -1.53 -4.87 18.46
N ASN A 191 -1.83 -5.44 17.30
CA ASN A 191 -0.96 -6.36 16.58
C ASN A 191 0.06 -5.63 15.69
N GLY A 192 -0.22 -4.39 15.32
CA GLY A 192 0.59 -3.55 14.44
C GLY A 192 0.38 -3.83 12.95
N TYR A 193 0.05 -5.07 12.58
CA TYR A 193 -0.19 -5.52 11.21
C TYR A 193 -1.37 -6.49 11.15
N ALA A 194 -2.16 -6.44 10.10
CA ALA A 194 -3.20 -7.42 9.79
C ALA A 194 -3.22 -7.69 8.30
N ASN A 195 -3.07 -8.95 7.89
CA ASN A 195 -3.37 -9.35 6.51
C ASN A 195 -4.90 -9.37 6.34
N LEU A 196 -5.42 -8.79 5.25
CA LEU A 196 -6.86 -8.80 4.94
C LEU A 196 -7.30 -10.08 4.23
N ARG A 197 -6.43 -11.08 4.18
CA ARG A 197 -6.72 -12.41 3.69
C ARG A 197 -6.37 -13.41 4.78
N CYS A 198 -7.34 -14.23 5.15
CA CYS A 198 -7.20 -15.30 6.13
C CYS A 198 -7.15 -16.67 5.46
N GLN A 199 -7.63 -16.80 4.21
CA GLN A 199 -7.47 -18.01 3.43
C GLN A 199 -5.98 -18.33 3.18
N GLU A 200 -5.50 -19.46 3.69
CA GLU A 200 -4.08 -19.83 3.63
C GLU A 200 -3.51 -20.04 2.22
N THR A 201 -4.35 -20.47 1.26
CA THR A 201 -3.89 -20.78 -0.11
C THR A 201 -4.35 -19.72 -1.10
N PRO A 202 -3.46 -19.13 -1.93
CA PRO A 202 -2.01 -19.35 -1.94
C PRO A 202 -1.27 -18.59 -0.82
N GLY A 203 -0.05 -19.02 -0.52
CA GLY A 203 0.89 -18.25 0.30
C GLY A 203 1.44 -18.98 1.54
N CYS A 204 0.58 -19.69 2.27
CA CYS A 204 0.96 -20.41 3.48
C CYS A 204 1.19 -21.92 3.23
N PRO A 205 2.09 -22.57 4.00
CA PRO A 205 3.04 -21.98 4.94
C PRO A 205 4.39 -21.60 4.31
N ASP A 206 4.64 -21.97 3.06
CA ASP A 206 5.98 -22.03 2.48
C ASP A 206 6.08 -21.58 1.02
N GLU A 207 5.39 -20.49 0.67
CA GLU A 207 5.32 -19.99 -0.70
C GLU A 207 6.68 -19.69 -1.31
N ILE A 208 7.60 -19.11 -0.53
CA ILE A 208 8.97 -18.83 -0.94
C ILE A 208 9.95 -19.60 -0.06
N ARG A 209 10.78 -20.42 -0.69
CA ARG A 209 11.96 -21.06 -0.10
C ARG A 209 13.22 -20.67 -0.89
N PRO A 210 13.99 -19.66 -0.45
CA PRO A 210 15.11 -19.11 -1.23
C PRO A 210 16.22 -20.13 -1.56
N PHE A 211 16.38 -21.14 -0.71
CA PHE A 211 17.46 -22.15 -0.82
C PHE A 211 16.96 -23.56 -1.15
N ARG A 212 15.75 -23.69 -1.75
CA ARG A 212 15.14 -25.01 -2.05
C ARG A 212 16.03 -25.87 -2.97
N ASP A 213 16.11 -27.16 -2.64
CA ASP A 213 16.73 -28.22 -3.45
C ASP A 213 15.69 -29.30 -3.83
N PRO A 214 15.51 -29.68 -5.12
CA PRO A 214 16.17 -29.16 -6.32
C PRO A 214 15.95 -27.65 -6.48
N ARG A 215 16.92 -26.98 -7.13
CA ARG A 215 16.88 -25.52 -7.34
C ARG A 215 15.49 -25.07 -7.80
N PRO A 216 14.98 -23.95 -7.26
CA PRO A 216 13.59 -23.55 -7.42
C PRO A 216 13.25 -23.32 -8.90
N SER A 217 12.01 -23.62 -9.28
CA SER A 217 11.48 -23.28 -10.60
C SER A 217 10.97 -21.84 -10.64
N LYS A 218 10.38 -21.36 -9.53
CA LYS A 218 9.83 -20.00 -9.37
C LYS A 218 10.94 -18.95 -9.48
N ALA A 219 10.69 -17.91 -10.26
CA ALA A 219 11.66 -16.83 -10.48
C ALA A 219 11.87 -15.97 -9.23
N SER A 220 10.83 -15.77 -8.42
CA SER A 220 10.90 -15.08 -7.13
C SER A 220 11.83 -15.78 -6.15
N GLU A 221 11.68 -17.09 -5.94
CA GLU A 221 12.58 -17.86 -5.06
C GLU A 221 14.06 -17.76 -5.47
N LYS A 222 14.36 -17.77 -6.78
CA LYS A 222 15.74 -17.60 -7.27
C LYS A 222 16.32 -16.21 -6.95
N ALA A 223 15.47 -15.19 -6.93
CA ALA A 223 15.86 -13.80 -6.74
C ALA A 223 15.76 -13.34 -5.27
N TYR A 224 15.02 -14.06 -4.43
CA TYR A 224 14.65 -13.60 -3.09
C TYR A 224 15.86 -13.37 -2.17
N ALA A 225 16.85 -14.26 -2.18
CA ALA A 225 18.04 -14.10 -1.35
C ALA A 225 18.83 -12.82 -1.69
N GLN A 226 19.00 -12.52 -2.99
CA GLN A 226 19.64 -11.28 -3.41
C GLN A 226 18.76 -10.06 -3.07
N ALA A 227 17.45 -10.15 -3.30
CA ALA A 227 16.52 -9.08 -2.95
C ALA A 227 16.55 -8.79 -1.43
N TRP A 228 16.65 -9.81 -0.60
CA TRP A 228 16.75 -9.68 0.85
C TRP A 228 17.98 -8.87 1.26
N GLU A 229 19.16 -9.19 0.70
CA GLU A 229 20.39 -8.45 0.99
C GLU A 229 20.25 -6.97 0.60
N GLU A 230 19.65 -6.67 -0.54
CA GLU A 230 19.43 -5.31 -1.04
C GLU A 230 18.36 -4.54 -0.23
N LEU A 231 17.33 -5.22 0.28
CA LEU A 231 16.26 -4.63 1.08
C LEU A 231 16.69 -4.43 2.54
N PHE A 232 17.28 -5.43 3.18
CA PHE A 232 17.54 -5.44 4.62
C PHE A 232 19.01 -5.18 5.01
N ASN A 233 19.91 -5.02 4.04
CA ASN A 233 21.34 -4.79 4.27
C ASN A 233 21.99 -5.86 5.19
N ASN A 234 21.52 -7.10 5.11
CA ASN A 234 22.08 -8.24 5.84
C ASN A 234 21.91 -9.53 5.03
N THR A 235 22.60 -10.58 5.44
CA THR A 235 22.57 -11.90 4.79
C THR A 235 21.72 -12.93 5.55
N ASP A 236 20.89 -12.49 6.49
CA ASP A 236 20.07 -13.35 7.35
C ASP A 236 18.76 -13.72 6.65
N VAL A 237 18.89 -14.33 5.47
CA VAL A 237 17.75 -14.71 4.62
C VAL A 237 16.97 -15.87 5.26
N PRO A 238 15.65 -15.74 5.49
CA PRO A 238 14.85 -16.83 6.01
C PRO A 238 14.81 -18.04 5.07
N GLU A 239 14.82 -19.25 5.63
CA GLU A 239 14.72 -20.49 4.84
C GLU A 239 13.34 -20.69 4.20
N VAL A 240 12.31 -20.19 4.89
CA VAL A 240 10.91 -20.30 4.51
C VAL A 240 10.22 -18.97 4.79
N ILE A 241 9.44 -18.52 3.81
CA ILE A 241 8.59 -17.35 3.92
C ILE A 241 7.17 -17.75 3.50
N GLY A 242 6.19 -17.34 4.31
CA GLY A 242 4.79 -17.65 4.06
C GLY A 242 3.87 -16.68 4.77
N VAL A 243 2.81 -16.28 4.08
CA VAL A 243 1.72 -15.43 4.55
C VAL A 243 0.56 -15.62 3.56
N PRO A 244 -0.72 -15.50 3.94
CA PRO A 244 -1.79 -15.46 2.95
C PRO A 244 -1.51 -14.39 1.88
N CYS A 245 -1.73 -14.73 0.61
CA CYS A 245 -1.31 -13.91 -0.52
C CYS A 245 -1.90 -12.49 -0.57
N CYS A 246 -1.45 -11.80 -1.63
CA CYS A 246 -2.19 -10.78 -2.35
C CYS A 246 -2.11 -9.36 -1.79
N SER A 247 -1.07 -9.01 -1.03
CA SER A 247 -0.69 -7.63 -0.69
C SER A 247 -1.81 -6.71 -0.16
N GLN A 248 -2.91 -7.25 0.38
CA GLN A 248 -3.97 -6.48 1.02
C GLN A 248 -3.79 -6.57 2.53
N PHE A 249 -3.47 -5.45 3.18
CA PHE A 249 -3.16 -5.45 4.61
C PHE A 249 -3.49 -4.10 5.26
N ALA A 250 -3.68 -4.14 6.58
CA ALA A 250 -3.77 -2.97 7.43
C ALA A 250 -2.56 -2.88 8.35
N VAL A 251 -2.08 -1.68 8.61
CA VAL A 251 -0.94 -1.42 9.51
C VAL A 251 -1.23 -0.21 10.39
N SER A 252 -0.80 -0.25 11.64
CA SER A 252 -0.85 0.90 12.53
C SER A 252 0.31 1.85 12.25
N ARG A 253 0.11 3.16 12.44
CA ARG A 253 1.22 4.13 12.36
C ARG A 253 2.38 3.73 13.26
N ASP A 254 2.08 3.33 14.49
CA ASP A 254 3.11 3.00 15.46
C ASP A 254 3.96 1.81 14.99
N GLN A 255 3.38 0.88 14.23
CA GLN A 255 4.12 -0.21 13.60
C GLN A 255 4.98 0.27 12.42
N VAL A 256 4.48 1.19 11.59
CA VAL A 256 5.28 1.82 10.51
C VAL A 256 6.49 2.54 11.10
N LEU A 257 6.29 3.33 12.17
CA LEU A 257 7.33 4.15 12.79
C LEU A 257 8.40 3.36 13.56
N LYS A 258 8.23 2.06 13.78
CA LYS A 258 9.30 1.20 14.33
C LYS A 258 10.48 1.06 13.38
N ARG A 259 10.28 1.36 12.10
CA ARG A 259 11.29 1.29 11.05
C ARG A 259 11.64 2.70 10.56
N PRO A 260 12.91 3.11 10.51
CA PRO A 260 13.29 4.45 10.09
C PRO A 260 12.89 4.74 8.63
N LEU A 261 12.68 6.02 8.32
CA LEU A 261 12.34 6.49 6.97
C LEU A 261 13.32 5.97 5.90
N ASP A 262 14.63 6.04 6.15
CA ASP A 262 15.68 5.59 5.22
C ASP A 262 15.53 4.12 4.79
N ASP A 263 14.92 3.26 5.62
CA ASP A 263 14.59 1.89 5.21
C ASP A 263 13.47 1.86 4.17
N TYR A 264 12.41 2.64 4.37
CA TYR A 264 11.31 2.75 3.41
C TYR A 264 11.77 3.40 2.10
N GLU A 265 12.65 4.39 2.16
CA GLU A 265 13.29 4.98 0.98
C GLU A 265 14.14 3.95 0.24
N ARG A 266 14.87 3.10 0.96
CA ARG A 266 15.64 2.00 0.36
C ARG A 266 14.72 0.99 -0.34
N TYR A 267 13.62 0.58 0.31
CA TYR A 267 12.64 -0.32 -0.31
C TYR A 267 12.03 0.32 -1.56
N TYR A 268 11.64 1.59 -1.48
CA TYR A 268 11.08 2.34 -2.61
C TYR A 268 12.06 2.37 -3.79
N ASN A 269 13.32 2.72 -3.52
CA ASN A 269 14.38 2.75 -4.52
C ASN A 269 14.67 1.36 -5.09
N TRP A 270 14.64 0.31 -4.28
CA TRP A 270 14.79 -1.07 -4.74
C TRP A 270 13.69 -1.45 -5.73
N VAL A 271 12.41 -1.26 -5.37
CA VAL A 271 11.28 -1.55 -6.26
C VAL A 271 11.40 -0.74 -7.55
N LEU A 272 11.71 0.56 -7.43
CA LEU A 272 11.82 1.48 -8.57
C LEU A 272 12.93 1.10 -9.55
N THR A 273 14.08 0.63 -9.08
CA THR A 273 15.30 0.57 -9.90
C THR A 273 15.81 -0.83 -10.21
N ASN A 274 15.33 -1.87 -9.52
CA ASN A 274 15.76 -3.24 -9.79
C ASN A 274 15.43 -3.69 -11.23
N LYS A 275 16.15 -4.70 -11.71
CA LYS A 275 16.07 -5.22 -13.08
C LYS A 275 15.16 -6.45 -13.24
N LEU A 276 14.48 -6.87 -12.18
CA LEU A 276 13.57 -8.01 -12.23
C LEU A 276 12.32 -7.63 -13.03
N SER A 277 11.57 -8.61 -13.54
CA SER A 277 10.25 -8.35 -14.11
C SER A 277 9.29 -7.87 -13.03
N ASP A 278 8.22 -7.18 -13.43
CA ASP A 278 7.25 -6.62 -12.50
C ASP A 278 6.57 -7.68 -11.64
N ASP A 279 6.23 -8.83 -12.22
CA ASP A 279 5.67 -9.96 -11.48
C ASP A 279 6.63 -10.49 -10.42
N VAL A 280 7.93 -10.57 -10.72
CA VAL A 280 8.92 -11.05 -9.75
C VAL A 280 9.14 -10.03 -8.64
N THR A 281 9.24 -8.74 -8.98
CA THR A 281 9.35 -7.66 -7.99
C THR A 281 8.13 -7.63 -7.07
N ALA A 282 6.92 -7.66 -7.63
CA ALA A 282 5.68 -7.63 -6.87
C ALA A 282 5.54 -8.87 -5.99
N HIS A 283 5.86 -10.05 -6.51
CA HIS A 283 5.80 -11.30 -5.72
C HIS A 283 6.82 -11.31 -4.58
N ILE A 284 8.02 -10.77 -4.78
CA ILE A 284 8.98 -10.60 -3.66
C ILE A 284 8.40 -9.67 -2.59
N MET A 285 7.85 -8.51 -2.99
CA MET A 285 7.27 -7.55 -2.04
C MET A 285 6.05 -8.11 -1.30
N GLU A 286 5.16 -8.83 -2.00
CA GLU A 286 3.98 -9.49 -1.42
C GLU A 286 4.35 -10.33 -0.19
N TYR A 287 5.41 -11.13 -0.31
CA TYR A 287 5.91 -11.99 0.77
C TYR A 287 6.98 -11.31 1.63
N THR A 288 7.10 -9.99 1.57
CA THR A 288 8.02 -9.22 2.41
C THR A 288 7.30 -8.18 3.27
N TRP A 289 6.07 -7.82 2.94
CA TRP A 289 5.29 -6.81 3.68
C TRP A 289 5.13 -7.12 5.17
N HIS A 290 4.70 -8.34 5.51
CA HIS A 290 4.52 -8.75 6.90
C HIS A 290 5.85 -8.65 7.68
N ILE A 291 6.97 -9.00 7.06
CA ILE A 291 8.32 -8.91 7.64
C ILE A 291 8.76 -7.45 7.81
N ILE A 292 8.51 -6.59 6.81
CA ILE A 292 8.77 -5.15 6.90
C ILE A 292 8.06 -4.57 8.14
N PHE A 293 6.83 -5.02 8.38
CA PHE A 293 6.00 -4.65 9.53
C PHE A 293 6.18 -5.56 10.75
N GLY A 294 7.31 -6.27 10.84
CA GLY A 294 7.79 -6.90 12.08
C GLY A 294 7.12 -8.21 12.46
N MET A 295 6.40 -8.86 11.53
CA MET A 295 5.92 -10.23 11.71
C MET A 295 7.03 -11.24 11.35
N ASP A 296 6.90 -12.47 11.85
CA ASP A 296 7.83 -13.55 11.53
C ASP A 296 7.81 -13.90 10.04
N PRO A 297 8.92 -14.44 9.47
CA PRO A 297 8.98 -14.83 8.06
C PRO A 297 7.85 -15.75 7.61
N VAL A 298 7.38 -16.63 8.51
CA VAL A 298 6.18 -17.44 8.33
C VAL A 298 5.09 -16.91 9.26
N TYR A 299 4.18 -16.10 8.71
CA TYR A 299 3.03 -15.52 9.42
C TYR A 299 1.73 -16.09 8.87
N CYS A 300 1.41 -17.30 9.31
CA CYS A 300 0.27 -18.10 8.87
C CYS A 300 -0.60 -18.48 10.07
N PRO A 301 -1.40 -17.54 10.61
CA PRO A 301 -2.32 -17.85 11.70
C PRO A 301 -3.41 -18.83 11.24
N ASP A 302 -4.02 -19.55 12.19
CA ASP A 302 -5.22 -20.35 11.93
C ASP A 302 -6.32 -19.47 11.31
N ALA A 303 -6.98 -19.98 10.27
CA ALA A 303 -7.95 -19.19 9.50
C ALA A 303 -9.13 -18.69 10.35
N PHE A 304 -9.67 -19.50 11.28
CA PHE A 304 -10.78 -19.08 12.12
C PHE A 304 -10.35 -18.00 13.11
N GLN A 305 -9.16 -18.15 13.69
CA GLN A 305 -8.59 -17.13 14.56
C GLN A 305 -8.34 -15.82 13.79
N CYS A 306 -7.80 -15.92 12.57
CA CYS A 306 -7.61 -14.76 11.69
C CYS A 306 -8.93 -14.04 11.41
N TYR A 307 -9.99 -14.75 11.01
CA TYR A 307 -11.29 -14.11 10.75
C TYR A 307 -11.87 -13.45 12.00
N GLN A 308 -11.78 -14.12 13.16
CA GLN A 308 -12.22 -13.57 14.43
C GLN A 308 -11.45 -12.31 14.83
N ASP A 309 -10.14 -12.28 14.61
CA ASP A 309 -9.28 -11.16 14.97
C ASP A 309 -9.40 -9.98 13.99
N VAL A 310 -9.38 -10.27 12.69
CA VAL A 310 -9.38 -9.25 11.63
C VAL A 310 -10.77 -8.68 11.39
N TYR A 311 -11.83 -9.50 11.48
CA TYR A 311 -13.19 -9.08 11.14
C TYR A 311 -14.19 -9.18 12.30
N GLY A 312 -13.80 -9.74 13.44
CA GLY A 312 -14.69 -9.89 14.60
C GLY A 312 -15.64 -11.08 14.49
N ASP A 313 -15.54 -11.90 13.45
CA ASP A 313 -16.38 -13.07 13.22
C ASP A 313 -15.54 -14.24 12.67
N GLN A 314 -15.46 -15.35 13.41
CA GLN A 314 -14.79 -16.59 12.96
C GLN A 314 -15.36 -17.19 11.67
N TYR A 315 -16.56 -16.76 11.27
CA TYR A 315 -17.33 -17.25 10.13
C TYR A 315 -17.50 -16.17 9.06
N PHE A 316 -16.56 -15.24 9.00
CA PHE A 316 -16.48 -14.25 7.95
C PHE A 316 -16.21 -14.95 6.61
N TRP A 317 -17.28 -15.17 5.85
CA TRP A 317 -17.23 -15.68 4.49
C TRP A 317 -18.08 -14.85 3.59
#